data_AF-A0A395SNI2-F1
#
_entry.id   AF-A0A395SNI2-F1
#
_cell.length_a   1.000
_cell.length_b   1.000
_cell.length_c   1.000
_cell.angle_alpha   90.00
_cell.angle_beta   90.00
_cell.angle_gamma   90.00
#
_symmetry.space_group_name_H-M   'P 1'
#
loop_
_entity.id
_entity.type
_entity.pdbx_description
1 polymer ?
#
loop_
_entity_poly.entity_id
_entity_poly.type
_entity_poly.pdbx_seq_one_letter_code
_entity_poly.pdbx_strand_id
1 'polypeptide(L)'
;MPELPEKLFLNMAKALFWVERNSVMGLAKRRGIKAEERDYYFKDFHADAMSGEVFEVFARGTAGGLIAVGSLYCSPDEMKTSNGTTSGEFLTGNGETGDLTKKLMLALLGIQDGTRDDPFGWLHKIWDEDLP
;
A
#
# COMPACT_ATOMS: atom_id res chain seq x y z
N MET A 1 -18.40 1.34 -15.08
CA MET A 1 -17.33 1.15 -14.08
C MET A 1 -17.12 -0.33 -13.98
N PRO A 2 -15.91 -0.89 -14.22
CA PRO A 2 -15.71 -2.30 -13.97
C PRO A 2 -15.78 -2.50 -12.44
N GLU A 3 -16.55 -3.50 -12.02
CA GLU A 3 -16.68 -3.86 -10.62
C GLU A 3 -15.31 -4.29 -10.09
N LEU A 4 -14.92 -3.74 -8.93
CA LEU A 4 -13.69 -4.15 -8.27
C LEU A 4 -13.85 -5.62 -7.85
N PRO A 5 -12.93 -6.53 -8.21
CA PRO A 5 -13.06 -7.93 -7.84
C PRO A 5 -13.16 -8.08 -6.32
N GLU A 6 -13.94 -9.06 -5.86
CA GLU A 6 -14.30 -9.32 -4.45
C GLU A 6 -13.11 -9.49 -3.49
N LYS A 7 -11.88 -9.56 -4.00
CA LYS A 7 -10.67 -9.80 -3.22
C LYS A 7 -9.55 -8.86 -3.67
N LEU A 8 -9.55 -7.66 -3.09
CA LEU A 8 -8.40 -6.78 -3.12
C LEU A 8 -7.52 -7.12 -1.91
N PHE A 9 -6.53 -7.99 -2.10
CA PHE A 9 -5.59 -8.36 -1.05
C PHE A 9 -4.57 -7.25 -0.84
N LEU A 10 -4.84 -6.38 0.14
CA LEU A 10 -3.85 -5.43 0.61
C LEU A 10 -2.87 -6.15 1.55
N ASN A 11 -1.82 -6.73 0.99
CA ASN A 11 -0.73 -7.31 1.78
C ASN A 11 0.21 -6.21 2.22
N MET A 12 0.11 -5.77 3.48
CA MET A 12 1.00 -4.77 4.03
C MET A 12 2.28 -5.40 4.56
N ALA A 13 3.40 -5.17 3.88
CA ALA A 13 4.71 -5.41 4.46
C ALA A 13 4.87 -4.57 5.74
N LYS A 14 5.57 -5.09 6.74
CA LYS A 14 5.90 -4.46 8.05
C LYS A 14 6.66 -3.12 7.97
N ALA A 15 6.80 -2.53 6.78
CA ALA A 15 7.55 -1.31 6.47
C ALA A 15 6.79 0.00 6.74
N LEU A 16 5.50 -0.06 7.10
CA LEU A 16 4.74 1.09 7.57
C LEU A 16 4.94 1.27 9.08
N PHE A 17 5.18 2.50 9.52
CA PHE A 17 5.05 2.86 10.94
C PHE A 17 3.64 2.53 11.43
N TRP A 18 3.53 2.13 12.70
CA TRP A 18 2.29 1.59 13.28
C TRP A 18 1.07 2.50 13.09
N VAL A 19 1.25 3.82 13.18
CA VAL A 19 0.16 4.81 13.05
C VAL A 19 -0.38 4.85 11.62
N GLU A 20 0.49 4.96 10.63
CA GLU A 20 0.11 5.02 9.21
C GLU A 20 -0.46 3.68 8.74
N ARG A 21 0.09 2.57 9.23
CA ARG A 21 -0.42 1.23 8.98
C ARG A 21 -1.87 1.08 9.45
N ASN A 22 -2.14 1.42 10.71
CA ASN A 22 -3.49 1.38 11.26
C ASN A 22 -4.43 2.35 10.53
N SER A 23 -3.90 3.48 10.09
CA SER A 23 -4.67 4.47 9.34
C SER A 23 -5.15 3.92 8.01
N VAL A 24 -4.26 3.29 7.25
CA VAL A 24 -4.60 2.64 5.98
C VAL A 24 -5.57 1.48 6.17
N MET A 25 -5.39 0.66 7.21
CA MET A 25 -6.33 -0.43 7.54
C MET A 25 -7.72 0.07 7.90
N GLY A 26 -7.80 1.13 8.71
CA GLY A 26 -9.06 1.80 9.04
C GLY A 26 -9.75 2.35 7.79
N LEU A 27 -9.00 3.00 6.91
CA LEU A 27 -9.47 3.54 5.64
C LEU A 27 -9.96 2.45 4.67
N ALA A 28 -9.29 1.31 4.62
CA ALA A 28 -9.71 0.16 3.82
C ALA A 28 -11.00 -0.45 4.37
N LYS A 29 -11.06 -0.71 5.68
CA LYS A 29 -12.24 -1.27 6.35
C LYS A 29 -13.48 -0.39 6.18
N ARG A 30 -13.34 0.93 6.33
CA ARG A 30 -14.44 1.89 6.12
C ARG A 30 -14.99 1.87 4.69
N ARG A 31 -14.19 1.45 3.72
CA ARG A 31 -14.59 1.29 2.31
C ARG A 31 -15.14 -0.10 1.98
N GLY A 32 -15.29 -0.97 2.97
CA GLY A 32 -15.71 -2.36 2.75
C GLY A 32 -14.63 -3.24 2.12
N ILE A 33 -13.38 -2.79 2.12
CA ILE A 33 -12.25 -3.55 1.57
C ILE A 33 -11.74 -4.49 2.65
N LYS A 34 -11.65 -5.78 2.32
CA LYS A 34 -11.01 -6.76 3.20
C LYS A 34 -9.51 -6.47 3.22
N ALA A 35 -9.00 -6.08 4.38
CA ALA A 35 -7.57 -5.88 4.60
C ALA A 35 -7.09 -6.87 5.66
N GLU A 36 -5.93 -7.48 5.44
CA GLU A 36 -5.37 -8.51 6.32
C GLU A 36 -3.93 -8.19 6.71
N GLU A 37 -3.59 -8.59 7.92
CA GLU A 37 -2.24 -8.48 8.45
C GLU A 37 -1.71 -9.89 8.66
N ARG A 38 -0.70 -10.26 7.88
CA ARG A 38 -0.06 -11.58 7.96
C ARG A 38 1.41 -11.46 7.62
N ASP A 39 2.16 -12.50 7.97
CA ASP A 39 3.48 -12.67 7.39
C ASP A 39 3.34 -12.91 5.88
N TYR A 40 4.14 -12.19 5.11
CA TYR A 40 4.18 -12.28 3.66
C TYR A 40 5.62 -12.30 3.21
N TYR A 41 6.08 -13.50 2.84
CA TYR A 41 7.46 -13.70 2.44
C TYR A 41 7.67 -13.26 1.00
N PHE A 42 8.88 -12.80 0.69
CA PHE A 42 9.22 -12.31 -0.64
C PHE A 42 8.97 -13.35 -1.75
N LYS A 43 9.26 -14.63 -1.49
CA LYS A 43 9.01 -15.72 -2.44
C LYS A 43 7.53 -15.82 -2.82
N ASP A 44 6.64 -15.72 -1.83
CA ASP A 44 5.19 -15.80 -2.04
C ASP A 44 4.71 -14.54 -2.76
N PHE A 45 5.20 -13.36 -2.33
CA PHE A 45 4.92 -12.09 -3.01
C PHE A 45 5.30 -12.08 -4.47
N HIS A 46 6.49 -12.57 -4.78
CA HIS A 46 6.95 -12.68 -6.15
C HIS A 46 6.07 -13.64 -6.96
N ALA A 47 5.68 -14.80 -6.40
CA ALA A 47 4.78 -15.74 -7.07
C ALA A 47 3.38 -15.13 -7.32
N ASP A 48 2.83 -14.40 -6.35
CA ASP A 48 1.54 -13.72 -6.46
C ASP A 48 1.61 -12.57 -7.49
N ALA A 49 2.73 -11.84 -7.55
CA ALA A 49 2.94 -10.80 -8.56
C ALA A 49 3.05 -11.39 -9.98
N MET A 50 3.79 -12.49 -10.15
CA MET A 50 3.94 -13.16 -11.44
C MET A 50 2.68 -13.86 -11.93
N SER A 51 1.80 -14.28 -11.01
CA SER A 51 0.49 -14.87 -11.36
C SER A 51 -0.60 -13.83 -11.64
N GLY A 52 -0.36 -12.56 -11.29
CA GLY A 52 -1.34 -11.48 -11.45
C GLY A 52 -2.31 -11.33 -10.28
N GLU A 53 -2.10 -12.03 -9.17
CA GLU A 53 -2.88 -11.88 -7.93
C GLU A 53 -2.55 -10.57 -7.19
N VAL A 54 -1.36 -10.00 -7.45
CA VAL A 54 -1.00 -8.65 -6.96
C VAL A 54 -1.37 -7.58 -7.99
N PHE A 55 -2.42 -6.81 -7.69
CA PHE A 55 -2.92 -5.74 -8.54
C PHE A 55 -2.27 -4.37 -8.30
N GLU A 56 -1.98 -4.05 -7.04
CA GLU A 56 -1.42 -2.76 -6.64
C GLU A 56 -0.47 -2.96 -5.45
N VAL A 57 0.65 -2.24 -5.45
CA VAL A 57 1.58 -2.18 -4.31
C VAL A 57 1.87 -0.72 -4.00
N PHE A 58 1.98 -0.39 -2.72
CA PHE A 58 2.38 0.92 -2.26
C PHE A 58 3.23 0.85 -0.99
N ALA A 59 3.99 1.92 -0.76
CA ALA A 59 4.83 2.12 0.41
C ALA A 59 4.58 3.51 1.01
N ARG A 60 5.11 3.77 2.21
CA ARG A 60 5.12 5.11 2.82
C ARG A 60 6.48 5.74 2.67
N GLY A 61 6.52 6.92 2.08
CA GLY A 61 7.68 7.81 2.10
C GLY A 61 7.50 8.90 3.13
N THR A 62 8.58 9.30 3.81
CA THR A 62 8.62 10.44 4.74
C THR A 62 8.13 11.75 4.13
N ALA A 63 8.35 11.95 2.82
CA ALA A 63 7.92 13.15 2.10
C ALA A 63 6.61 12.97 1.29
N GLY A 64 6.10 11.74 1.16
CA GLY A 64 5.06 11.40 0.17
C GLY A 64 3.77 10.79 0.72
N GLY A 65 3.69 10.50 2.02
CA GLY A 65 2.51 9.87 2.64
C GLY A 65 2.31 8.42 2.18
N LEU A 66 1.82 8.23 0.95
CA LEU A 66 1.60 6.95 0.27
C LEU A 66 2.12 7.04 -1.17
N ILE A 67 2.98 6.09 -1.57
CA ILE A 67 3.67 6.08 -2.86
C ILE A 67 3.41 4.73 -3.54
N ALA A 68 2.91 4.74 -4.77
CA ALA A 68 2.73 3.53 -5.56
C ALA A 68 4.08 2.93 -6.01
N VAL A 69 4.15 1.61 -6.05
CA VAL A 69 5.32 0.83 -6.46
C VAL A 69 4.98 0.08 -7.75
N GLY A 70 5.41 0.61 -8.89
CA GLY A 70 5.11 0.02 -10.20
C GLY A 70 5.99 -1.19 -10.56
N SER A 71 7.25 -1.19 -10.12
CA SER A 71 8.16 -2.31 -10.30
C SER A 71 9.05 -2.50 -9.07
N LEU A 72 9.55 -3.73 -8.91
CA LEU A 72 10.56 -4.07 -7.92
C LEU A 72 11.77 -4.67 -8.62
N TYR A 73 12.96 -4.31 -8.14
CA TYR A 73 14.21 -4.93 -8.52
C TYR A 73 14.74 -5.80 -7.37
N CYS A 74 15.22 -6.99 -7.70
CA CYS A 74 15.76 -7.99 -6.80
C CYS A 74 17.04 -8.58 -7.39
N SER A 75 17.94 -9.00 -6.50
CA SER A 75 19.21 -9.57 -6.95
C SER A 75 18.96 -10.85 -7.75
N PRO A 76 19.67 -11.08 -8.87
CA PRO A 76 19.67 -12.35 -9.59
C PRO A 76 19.82 -13.59 -8.70
N ASP A 77 20.63 -13.49 -7.63
CA ASP A 77 20.90 -14.60 -6.71
C ASP A 77 19.69 -14.98 -5.85
N GLU A 78 18.81 -14.02 -5.57
CA GLU A 78 17.59 -14.19 -4.77
C GLU A 78 16.40 -14.66 -5.63
N MET A 79 16.53 -14.57 -6.96
CA MET A 79 15.46 -14.75 -7.94
C MET A 79 15.72 -15.95 -8.87
N LYS A 80 16.12 -17.09 -8.29
CA LYS A 80 16.14 -18.38 -9.01
C LYS A 80 14.71 -18.86 -9.22
N THR A 81 14.12 -18.45 -10.33
CA THR A 81 12.88 -18.99 -10.86
C THR A 81 13.14 -20.41 -11.41
N SER A 82 12.12 -21.28 -11.38
CA SER A 82 12.22 -22.66 -11.85
C SER A 82 12.50 -22.81 -13.35
N ASN A 83 12.44 -21.71 -14.12
CA ASN A 83 12.62 -21.65 -15.56
C ASN A 83 13.91 -20.90 -15.99
N GLY A 84 14.80 -20.55 -15.06
CA GLY A 84 16.15 -20.04 -15.37
C GLY A 84 16.18 -18.67 -16.05
N THR A 85 15.08 -17.90 -16.01
CA THR A 85 15.04 -16.54 -16.55
C THR A 85 15.38 -15.55 -15.45
N THR A 86 16.48 -14.81 -15.65
CA THR A 86 17.04 -13.83 -14.72
C THR A 86 16.67 -12.43 -15.18
N SER A 87 15.44 -11.97 -14.94
CA SER A 87 15.20 -10.52 -14.82
C SER A 87 15.14 -10.21 -13.34
N GLY A 88 16.04 -9.38 -12.83
CA GLY A 88 15.96 -8.89 -11.47
C GLY A 88 14.73 -8.00 -11.25
N GLU A 89 14.09 -7.52 -12.32
CA GLU A 89 12.92 -6.67 -12.27
C GLU A 89 11.62 -7.43 -12.57
N PHE A 90 10.56 -7.12 -11.82
CA PHE A 90 9.18 -7.51 -12.10
C PHE A 90 8.20 -6.37 -11.79
N LEU A 91 7.06 -6.37 -12.47
CA LEU A 91 6.01 -5.37 -12.30
C LEU A 91 5.03 -5.77 -11.20
N THR A 92 4.36 -4.78 -10.61
CA THR A 92 3.14 -4.99 -9.82
C THR A 92 1.94 -4.54 -10.65
N GLY A 93 0.92 -5.39 -10.78
CA GLY A 93 -0.21 -5.13 -11.67
C GLY A 93 0.24 -4.79 -13.10
N ASN A 94 -0.10 -3.57 -13.54
CA ASN A 94 0.27 -3.03 -14.86
C ASN A 94 1.49 -2.08 -14.82
N GLY A 95 2.17 -1.94 -13.69
CA GLY A 95 3.28 -1.00 -13.50
C GLY A 95 2.86 0.45 -13.23
N GLU A 96 1.56 0.75 -13.19
CA GLU A 96 1.04 2.08 -12.94
C GLU A 96 0.47 2.23 -11.51
N THR A 97 0.21 3.48 -11.12
CA THR A 97 -0.52 3.75 -9.87
C THR A 97 -1.98 3.33 -10.02
N GLY A 98 -2.37 2.28 -9.33
CA GLY A 98 -3.76 1.82 -9.34
C GLY A 98 -4.74 2.71 -8.58
N ASP A 99 -6.03 2.48 -8.83
CA ASP A 99 -7.13 3.31 -8.35
C ASP A 99 -7.33 3.21 -6.84
N LEU A 100 -7.09 2.04 -6.25
CA LEU A 100 -7.20 1.89 -4.80
C LEU A 100 -6.14 2.76 -4.11
N THR A 101 -4.90 2.65 -4.56
CA THR A 101 -3.76 3.37 -4.00
C THR A 101 -4.02 4.87 -4.03
N LYS A 102 -4.50 5.40 -5.17
CA LYS A 102 -4.91 6.82 -5.29
C LYS A 102 -6.00 7.18 -4.28
N LYS A 103 -7.05 6.37 -4.16
CA LYS A 103 -8.17 6.62 -3.25
C LYS A 103 -7.77 6.60 -1.78
N LEU A 104 -6.86 5.70 -1.39
CA LEU A 104 -6.31 5.64 -0.03
C LEU A 104 -5.40 6.83 0.24
N MET A 105 -4.49 7.15 -0.70
CA MET A 105 -3.60 8.32 -0.61
C MET A 105 -4.38 9.63 -0.45
N LEU A 106 -5.35 9.91 -1.34
CA LEU A 106 -6.17 11.13 -1.28
C LEU A 106 -7.05 11.21 -0.03
N ALA A 107 -7.36 10.08 0.60
CA ALA A 107 -8.13 10.08 1.83
C ALA A 107 -7.27 10.33 3.06
N LEU A 108 -6.08 9.72 3.10
CA LEU A 108 -5.13 9.97 4.16
C LEU A 108 -4.66 11.43 4.12
N LEU A 109 -4.23 11.92 2.95
CA LEU A 109 -3.80 13.32 2.77
C LEU A 109 -4.92 14.29 3.10
N GLY A 110 -6.14 14.03 2.62
CA GLY A 110 -7.26 14.91 2.93
C GLY A 110 -7.61 14.98 4.42
N ILE A 111 -7.41 13.89 5.17
CA ILE A 111 -7.51 13.91 6.63
C ILE A 111 -6.33 14.70 7.22
N GLN A 112 -5.09 14.44 6.79
CA GLN A 112 -3.89 15.13 7.31
C GLN A 112 -3.93 16.64 7.10
N ASP A 113 -4.42 17.09 5.95
CA ASP A 113 -4.55 18.51 5.60
C ASP A 113 -5.81 19.17 6.21
N GLY A 114 -6.66 18.41 6.90
CA GLY A 114 -7.92 18.91 7.45
C GLY A 114 -8.97 19.30 6.40
N THR A 115 -8.80 18.86 5.14
CA THR A 115 -9.73 19.15 4.04
C THR A 115 -10.86 18.13 3.92
N ARG A 116 -10.78 17.02 4.68
CA ARG A 116 -11.80 15.98 4.77
C ARG A 116 -12.11 15.68 6.23
N ASP A 117 -13.32 15.19 6.47
CA ASP A 117 -13.71 14.69 7.79
C ASP A 117 -12.73 13.63 8.29
N ASP A 118 -12.41 13.70 9.58
CA ASP A 118 -11.63 12.72 10.29
C ASP A 118 -12.54 11.84 11.16
N PRO A 119 -13.12 10.76 10.59
CA PRO A 119 -14.01 9.87 11.33
C PRO A 119 -13.26 8.99 12.35
N PHE A 120 -11.93 9.06 12.38
CA PHE A 120 -11.08 8.25 13.26
C PHE A 120 -10.49 9.04 14.42
N GLY A 121 -10.61 10.37 14.41
CA GLY A 121 -10.09 11.25 15.45
C GLY A 121 -8.55 11.25 15.54
N TRP A 122 -7.87 11.15 14.40
CA TRP A 122 -6.41 11.25 14.30
C TRP A 122 -5.87 12.67 14.41
N LEU A 123 -6.61 13.66 13.94
CA LEU A 123 -6.21 15.05 14.01
C LEU A 123 -6.32 15.58 15.44
N HIS A 124 -5.22 16.12 15.94
CA HIS A 124 -5.18 16.87 17.18
C HIS A 124 -4.98 18.35 16.86
N LYS A 125 -5.87 19.19 17.38
CA LYS A 125 -5.73 20.64 17.23
C LYS A 125 -4.66 21.13 18.20
N ILE A 126 -3.61 21.71 17.65
CA ILE A 126 -2.58 22.43 18.40
C ILE A 126 -2.94 23.91 18.45
N TRP A 127 -2.74 24.53 19.60
CA TRP A 127 -2.89 25.97 19.80
C TRP A 127 -1.51 26.61 19.89
N ASP A 128 -1.42 27.92 19.65
CA ASP A 128 -0.14 28.64 19.68
C ASP A 128 0.58 28.52 21.04
N GLU A 129 -0.19 28.33 22.11
CA GLU A 129 0.29 28.10 23.49
C GLU A 129 0.89 26.70 23.72
N ASP A 130 0.66 25.74 22.80
CA ASP A 130 1.21 24.38 22.86
C ASP A 130 2.56 24.26 22.12
N LEU A 131 3.00 25.31 21.43
CA LEU A 131 4.26 25.31 20.68
C LEU A 131 5.46 25.62 21.61
N PRO A 132 6.58 24.89 21.47
CA PRO A 132 7.77 25.06 22.31
C PRO A 132 8.52 26.38 22.09
#